data_AF-R6WBB2-F1
#
_entry.id   AF-R6WBB2-F1
#
_cell.length_a   1.000
_cell.length_b   1.000
_cell.length_c   1.000
_cell.angle_alpha   90.00
_cell.angle_beta   90.00
_cell.angle_gamma   90.00
#
_symmetry.space_group_name_H-M   'P 1'
#
loop_
_entity.id
_entity.type
_entity.pdbx_description
1 polymer ?
#
loop_
_entity_poly.entity_id
_entity_poly.type
_entity_poly.pdbx_seq_one_letter_code
_entity_poly.pdbx_strand_id
1 'polypeptide(L)'
;MAAGYLKEFTERINREGRLTVIGPAAPYVSKVNDQYRQIIYVKSEDYELLVRTKDLLEQYIDMNRGFDQLRIQFDFNPLNI
;
A
#
# COMPACT_ATOMS: atom_id res chain seq x y z
N MET A 1 -10.14 -8.36 3.64
CA MET A 1 -10.02 -7.81 2.27
C MET A 1 -8.53 -7.58 1.98
N ALA A 2 -8.10 -7.68 0.71
CA ALA A 2 -6.69 -7.66 0.30
C ALA A 2 -5.86 -6.48 0.85
N ALA A 3 -6.42 -5.27 0.89
CA ALA A 3 -5.73 -4.11 1.45
C ALA A 3 -5.43 -4.23 2.96
N GLY A 4 -6.23 -5.01 3.70
CA GLY A 4 -5.95 -5.31 5.11
C GLY A 4 -4.68 -6.12 5.29
N TYR A 5 -4.46 -7.13 4.44
CA TYR A 5 -3.23 -7.95 4.47
C TYR A 5 -1.99 -7.12 4.14
N LEU A 6 -2.07 -6.20 3.17
CA LEU A 6 -0.96 -5.29 2.88
C LEU A 6 -0.67 -4.33 4.03
N LYS A 7 -1.69 -3.79 4.70
CA LYS A 7 -1.52 -2.96 5.91
C LYS A 7 -0.84 -3.74 7.03
N GLU A 8 -1.36 -4.92 7.38
CA GLU A 8 -0.80 -5.76 8.44
C GLU A 8 0.66 -6.14 8.14
N PHE A 9 0.97 -6.46 6.88
CA PHE A 9 2.34 -6.76 6.48
C PHE A 9 3.25 -5.53 6.59
N THR A 10 2.78 -4.35 6.17
CA THR A 10 3.53 -3.08 6.30
C THR A 10 3.80 -2.76 7.78
N GLU A 11 2.82 -2.96 8.66
CA GLU A 11 2.98 -2.79 10.11
C GLU A 11 3.99 -3.77 10.70
N ARG A 12 4.08 -5.01 10.18
CA ARG A 12 5.11 -5.98 10.60
C ARG A 12 6.52 -5.61 10.12
N ILE A 13 6.64 -4.95 8.97
CA ILE A 13 7.92 -4.39 8.49
C ILE A 13 8.38 -3.25 9.40
N ASN A 14 7.43 -2.48 9.95
CA ASN A 14 7.68 -1.31 10.80
C ASN A 14 8.18 -1.66 12.22
N ARG A 15 9.26 -2.43 12.34
CA ARG A 15 9.80 -2.87 13.64
C ARG A 15 10.33 -1.73 14.50
N GLU A 16 10.81 -0.67 13.87
CA GLU A 16 11.44 0.48 14.53
C GLU A 16 10.48 1.66 14.73
N GLY A 17 9.22 1.55 14.31
CA GLY A 17 8.23 2.63 14.41
C GLY A 17 8.51 3.83 13.50
N ARG A 18 9.41 3.68 12.51
CA ARG A 18 9.81 4.74 11.56
C ARG A 18 8.89 4.86 10.34
N LEU A 19 7.91 3.97 10.21
CA LEU A 19 6.83 4.06 9.22
C LEU A 19 5.52 4.46 9.90
N THR A 20 4.74 5.33 9.27
CA THR A 20 3.34 5.58 9.60
C THR A 20 2.47 5.04 8.48
N VAL A 21 1.51 4.18 8.82
CA VAL A 21 0.59 3.55 7.85
C VAL A 21 -0.82 4.09 8.07
N ILE A 22 -1.44 4.63 7.03
CA ILE A 22 -2.79 5.21 7.08
C ILE A 22 -3.66 4.53 6.02
N GLY A 23 -4.84 4.04 6.42
CA GLY A 23 -5.81 3.36 5.54
C GLY A 23 -6.17 1.95 6.04
N PRO A 24 -6.79 1.10 5.19
CA PRO A 24 -7.19 1.41 3.81
C PRO A 24 -8.33 2.43 3.78
N ALA A 25 -8.12 3.55 3.09
CA ALA A 25 -9.14 4.56 2.88
C ALA A 25 -9.89 4.27 1.58
N ALA A 26 -11.21 4.46 1.57
CA ALA A 26 -11.96 4.61 0.33
C ALA A 26 -11.62 6.00 -0.26
N PRO A 27 -11.24 6.13 -1.54
CA PRO A 27 -10.99 7.43 -2.13
C PRO A 27 -12.27 8.27 -2.16
N TYR A 28 -12.11 9.60 -2.05
CA TYR A 28 -13.21 10.56 -2.01
C TYR A 28 -14.12 10.49 -3.26
N VAL A 29 -13.58 10.06 -4.41
CA VAL A 29 -14.33 9.84 -5.64
C VAL A 29 -14.89 8.42 -5.66
N SER A 30 -16.03 8.27 -4.98
CA SER A 30 -16.79 7.03 -5.01
C SER A 30 -17.53 6.93 -6.34
N LYS A 31 -17.22 5.89 -7.13
CA LYS A 31 -18.10 5.31 -8.18
C LYS A 31 -18.10 5.99 -9.55
N VAL A 32 -16.98 5.92 -10.27
CA VAL A 32 -17.00 5.91 -11.74
C VAL A 32 -16.68 4.47 -12.19
N ASN A 33 -17.65 3.79 -12.81
CA ASN A 33 -17.51 2.47 -13.47
C ASN A 33 -17.13 1.26 -12.59
N ASP A 34 -17.84 0.98 -11.49
CA ASP A 34 -17.75 -0.27 -10.68
C ASP A 34 -16.35 -0.74 -10.23
N GLN A 35 -15.32 0.11 -10.36
CA GLN A 35 -13.98 -0.17 -9.88
C GLN A 35 -13.84 0.26 -8.42
N TYR A 36 -13.77 -0.71 -7.51
CA TYR A 36 -13.43 -0.47 -6.11
C TYR A 36 -11.93 -0.17 -5.99
N ARG A 37 -11.61 1.02 -5.48
CA ARG A 37 -10.23 1.45 -5.21
C ARG A 37 -10.04 1.56 -3.70
N GLN A 38 -8.93 1.05 -3.19
CA GLN A 38 -8.50 1.24 -1.80
C GLN A 38 -7.10 1.86 -1.83
N ILE A 39 -6.84 2.80 -0.94
CA ILE A 39 -5.53 3.46 -0.83
C ILE A 39 -4.93 3.19 0.54
N ILE A 40 -3.65 2.83 0.57
CA ILE A 40 -2.83 2.75 1.77
C ILE A 40 -1.73 3.81 1.61
N TYR A 41 -1.67 4.76 2.53
CA TYR A 41 -0.58 5.73 2.60
C TYR A 41 0.47 5.24 3.57
N VAL A 42 1.71 5.14 3.10
CA VAL A 42 2.87 4.84 3.94
C VAL A 42 3.75 6.09 3.96
N LYS A 43 4.07 6.57 5.16
CA LYS A 43 4.89 7.76 5.37
C LYS A 43 6.11 7.42 6.20
N SER A 44 7.24 8.01 5.85
CA SER A 44 8.47 7.97 6.63
C SER A 44 9.29 9.22 6.33
N GLU A 45 10.11 9.63 7.29
CA GLU A 45 11.15 10.64 7.05
C GLU A 45 12.35 10.04 6.29
N ASP A 46 12.45 8.71 6.24
CA ASP A 46 13.51 7.96 5.59
C ASP A 46 13.03 7.40 4.24
N TYR A 47 13.51 8.00 3.15
CA TYR A 47 13.11 7.60 1.80
C TYR A 47 13.57 6.18 1.46
N GLU A 48 14.77 5.77 1.91
CA GLU A 48 15.28 4.42 1.67
C GLU A 48 14.39 3.37 2.36
N LEU A 49 13.86 3.70 3.54
CA LEU A 49 12.91 2.85 4.24
C LEU A 49 11.60 2.70 3.45
N LEU A 50 11.13 3.74 2.76
CA LEU A 50 9.95 3.66 1.89
C LEU A 50 10.20 2.75 0.67
N VAL A 51 11.37 2.90 0.03
CA VAL A 51 11.77 2.05 -1.11
C VAL A 51 11.83 0.58 -0.67
N ARG A 52 12.53 0.30 0.43
CA ARG A 52 12.64 -1.06 0.97
C ARG A 52 11.28 -1.66 1.33
N THR A 53 10.39 -0.85 1.90
CA THR A 53 9.03 -1.28 2.25
C THR A 53 8.24 -1.65 1.00
N LYS A 54 8.35 -0.85 -0.07
CA LYS A 54 7.73 -1.12 -1.38
C LYS A 54 8.26 -2.43 -1.98
N ASP A 55 9.58 -2.65 -1.98
CA ASP A 55 10.18 -3.88 -2.52
C ASP A 55 9.75 -5.14 -1.75
N LEU A 56 9.58 -5.04 -0.43
CA LEU A 56 9.06 -6.13 0.40
C LEU A 56 7.57 -6.41 0.13
N LEU A 57 6.77 -5.35 -0.09
CA LEU A 57 5.37 -5.48 -0.45
C LEU A 57 5.20 -6.14 -1.82
N GLU A 58 6.02 -5.80 -2.81
CA GLU A 58 6.03 -6.45 -4.12
C GLU A 58 6.31 -7.95 -3.99
N GLN A 59 7.35 -8.33 -3.24
CA GLN A 59 7.64 -9.74 -2.96
C GLN A 59 6.48 -10.46 -2.25
N TYR A 60 5.85 -9.80 -1.28
CA TYR A 60 4.70 -10.39 -0.58
C TYR A 60 3.51 -10.59 -1.52
N ILE A 61 3.25 -9.65 -2.43
CA ILE A 61 2.18 -9.76 -3.43
C ILE A 61 2.47 -10.94 -4.37
N ASP A 62 3.68 -11.03 -4.92
CA ASP A 62 4.07 -12.07 -5.88
C ASP A 62 4.00 -13.48 -5.28
N MET A 63 4.27 -13.63 -3.98
CA MET A 63 4.19 -14.92 -3.29
C MET A 63 2.76 -15.35 -2.97
N ASN A 64 1.78 -14.44 -3.00
CA ASN A 64 0.43 -14.68 -2.54
C ASN A 64 -0.59 -14.56 -3.68
N ARG A 65 -1.04 -15.71 -4.21
CA ARG A 65 -2.06 -15.79 -5.28
C ARG A 65 -3.38 -15.08 -4.98
N GLY A 66 -3.64 -14.74 -3.71
CA GLY A 66 -4.77 -13.92 -3.29
C GLY A 66 -4.80 -12.51 -3.88
N PHE A 67 -3.69 -12.06 -4.50
CA PHE A 67 -3.59 -10.76 -5.17
C PHE A 67 -3.68 -10.84 -6.71
N ASP A 68 -3.72 -12.03 -7.31
CA ASP A 68 -3.63 -12.21 -8.78
C ASP A 68 -4.73 -11.48 -9.57
N GLN A 69 -5.90 -11.29 -8.96
CA GLN A 69 -7.04 -10.61 -9.57
C GLN A 69 -7.07 -9.09 -9.29
N LEU A 70 -6.08 -8.57 -8.58
CA LEU A 70 -6.01 -7.17 -8.16
C LEU A 70 -4.94 -6.42 -8.94
N ARG A 71 -5.29 -5.23 -9.41
CA ARG A 71 -4.31 -4.29 -9.96
C ARG A 71 -3.77 -3.43 -8.82
N ILE A 72 -2.55 -3.71 -8.40
CA ILE A 72 -1.84 -2.96 -7.35
C ILE A 72 -0.81 -2.04 -8.02
N GLN A 73 -0.70 -0.81 -7.55
CA GLN A 73 0.24 0.19 -8.05
C GLN A 73 0.88 0.91 -6.87
N PHE A 74 2.16 1.24 -7.02
CA PHE A 74 2.91 2.03 -6.05
C PHE A 74 3.19 3.41 -6.65
N ASP A 75 2.97 4.45 -5.86
CA ASP A 75 3.20 5.84 -6.25
C ASP A 75 3.92 6.58 -5.12
N PHE A 76 5.15 7.03 -5.41
CA PHE A 76 5.96 7.84 -4.50
C PHE A 76 5.68 9.35 -4.64
N ASN A 77 4.93 9.76 -5.68
CA ASN A 77 4.58 11.15 -5.99
C ASN A 77 3.06 11.31 -6.20
N PRO A 78 2.22 11.02 -5.18
CA PRO A 78 0.75 10.98 -5.33
C PRO A 78 0.10 12.36 -5.58
N LEU A 79 0.87 13.44 -5.60
CA LEU A 79 0.41 14.84 -5.75
C LEU A 79 0.94 15.53 -7.02
N ASN A 80 1.45 14.79 -8.02
CA ASN A 80 1.71 15.42 -9.30
C ASN A 80 0.40 15.98 -9.87
N ILE A 81 0.37 17.32 -9.94
CA ILE A 81 -0.69 18.19 -10.48
C ILE A 81 -0.86 17.91 -11.98
#